data_AF-A0A2V7VA19-F1
#
_entry.id   AF-A0A2V7VA19-F1
#
_cell.length_a   1.000
_cell.length_b   1.000
_cell.length_c   1.000
_cell.angle_alpha   90.00
_cell.angle_beta   90.00
_cell.angle_gamma   90.00
#
_symmetry.space_group_name_H-M   'P 1'
#
loop_
_entity.id
_entity.type
_entity.pdbx_description
1 polymer ?
#
loop_
_entity_poly.entity_id
_entity_poly.type
_entity_poly.pdbx_seq_one_letter_code
_entity_poly.pdbx_strand_id
1 'polypeptide(L)'
;THEWMRRIGDPGFRYHAAMARLWGLLALRLADADVLPFDYGVYGRDLVAYLDDVAALARSRGIEPGLDHARRAAQALARLGGPEPTGDAAADTERNRALLQAERDLLAPEGIPDRPWFRHLVYAPLPSYEAETLPGVREAVLSGDAARARDQATRLAEALERAARTLGATP
;
A
#
# COMPACT_ATOMS: atom_id res chain seq x y z
N THR A 1 -11.24 30.39 -13.23
CA THR A 1 -12.01 30.53 -14.49
C THR A 1 -11.13 30.11 -15.66
N HIS A 2 -11.71 29.84 -16.83
CA HIS A 2 -10.92 29.50 -18.03
C HIS A 2 -9.82 30.54 -18.34
N GLU A 3 -10.15 31.83 -18.21
CA GLU A 3 -9.20 32.91 -18.52
C GLU A 3 -8.00 32.95 -17.56
N TRP A 4 -8.20 32.64 -16.27
CA TRP A 4 -7.11 32.50 -15.31
C TRP A 4 -6.18 31.33 -15.69
N MET A 5 -6.76 30.21 -16.11
CA MET A 5 -5.99 29.02 -16.50
C MET A 5 -5.09 29.33 -17.71
N ARG A 6 -5.69 29.95 -18.73
CA ARG A 6 -5.01 30.30 -19.99
C ARG A 6 -3.91 31.35 -19.82
N ARG A 7 -4.05 32.28 -18.86
CA ARG A 7 -3.08 33.38 -18.67
C ARG A 7 -2.05 33.16 -17.58
N ILE A 8 -2.41 32.43 -16.52
CA ILE A 8 -1.60 32.35 -15.30
C ILE A 8 -1.25 30.89 -14.99
N GLY A 9 -2.24 30.00 -14.86
CA GLY A 9 -1.97 28.66 -14.34
C GLY A 9 -1.23 27.73 -15.32
N ASP A 10 -1.53 27.79 -16.62
CA ASP A 10 -0.87 26.99 -17.66
C ASP A 10 -0.98 27.69 -19.03
N PRO A 11 -0.21 28.77 -19.25
CA PRO A 11 -0.19 29.45 -20.53
C PRO A 11 0.19 28.51 -21.67
N GLY A 12 -0.74 28.33 -22.62
CA GLY A 12 -0.58 27.39 -23.73
C GLY A 12 -0.88 25.93 -23.40
N PHE A 13 -1.43 25.62 -22.22
CA PHE A 13 -1.91 24.29 -21.81
C PHE A 13 -0.84 23.17 -21.88
N ARG A 14 0.43 23.52 -21.65
CA ARG A 14 1.55 22.58 -21.80
C ARG A 14 1.58 21.57 -20.67
N TYR A 15 1.27 21.97 -19.44
CA TYR A 15 1.17 21.06 -18.30
C TYR A 15 -0.06 20.15 -18.39
N HIS A 16 -1.19 20.67 -18.85
CA HIS A 16 -2.38 19.86 -19.12
C HIS A 16 -2.10 18.81 -20.21
N ALA A 17 -1.44 19.19 -21.31
CA ALA A 17 -1.02 18.26 -22.34
C ALA A 17 -0.03 17.20 -21.82
N ALA A 18 0.93 17.60 -20.96
CA ALA A 18 1.86 16.67 -20.32
C ALA A 18 1.15 15.69 -19.37
N MET A 19 0.20 16.19 -18.55
CA MET A 19 -0.62 15.37 -17.67
C MET A 19 -1.47 14.37 -18.46
N ALA A 20 -2.12 14.82 -19.55
CA ALA A 20 -2.87 13.94 -20.44
C ALA A 20 -1.99 12.84 -21.05
N ARG A 21 -0.76 13.18 -21.47
CA ARG A 21 0.21 12.20 -21.96
C ARG A 21 0.62 11.20 -20.88
N LEU A 22 0.85 11.64 -19.65
CA LEU A 22 1.17 10.76 -18.52
C LEU A 22 0.04 9.76 -18.27
N TRP A 23 -1.19 10.23 -18.11
CA TRP A 23 -2.35 9.37 -17.90
C TRP A 23 -2.62 8.42 -19.07
N GLY A 24 -2.46 8.91 -20.31
CA GLY A 24 -2.60 8.09 -21.50
C GLY A 24 -1.58 6.95 -21.55
N LEU A 25 -0.31 7.23 -21.24
CA LEU A 25 0.74 6.20 -21.20
C LEU A 25 0.53 5.20 -20.06
N LEU A 26 0.10 5.66 -18.88
CA LEU A 26 -0.24 4.78 -17.75
C LEU A 26 -1.41 3.85 -18.11
N ALA A 27 -2.47 4.39 -18.71
CA ALA A 27 -3.64 3.62 -19.12
C ALA A 27 -3.26 2.57 -20.17
N LEU A 28 -2.50 2.94 -21.20
CA LEU A 28 -2.00 2.00 -22.21
C LEU A 28 -1.12 0.91 -21.58
N ARG A 29 -0.19 1.29 -20.70
CA ARG A 29 0.69 0.33 -20.03
C ARG A 29 -0.09 -0.65 -19.15
N LEU A 30 -1.17 -0.23 -18.49
CA LEU A 30 -2.01 -1.12 -17.69
C LEU A 30 -2.95 -1.98 -18.53
N ALA A 31 -3.42 -1.47 -19.67
CA ALA A 31 -4.35 -2.17 -20.55
C ALA A 31 -3.66 -3.25 -21.41
N ASP A 32 -2.43 -2.98 -21.88
CA ASP A 32 -1.71 -3.84 -22.83
C ASP A 32 -0.59 -4.68 -22.17
N ALA A 33 -0.45 -4.65 -20.84
CA ALA A 33 0.58 -5.44 -20.17
C ALA A 33 0.24 -6.94 -20.11
N ASP A 34 1.16 -7.79 -20.57
CA ASP A 34 1.08 -9.25 -20.38
C ASP A 34 1.02 -9.60 -18.88
N VAL A 35 1.83 -8.92 -18.07
CA VAL A 35 1.79 -8.98 -16.60
C VAL A 35 1.73 -7.56 -16.02
N LEU A 36 0.80 -7.35 -15.08
CA LEU A 36 0.57 -6.06 -14.42
C LEU A 36 1.87 -5.57 -13.75
N PRO A 37 2.24 -4.28 -13.92
CA PRO A 37 3.48 -3.72 -13.39
C PRO A 37 3.38 -3.35 -11.90
N PHE A 38 2.84 -4.26 -11.07
CA PHE A 38 2.72 -4.09 -9.62
C PHE A 38 3.91 -4.72 -8.90
N ASP A 39 4.85 -3.89 -8.46
CA ASP A 39 6.08 -4.34 -7.80
C ASP A 39 5.89 -4.45 -6.28
N TYR A 40 5.55 -5.65 -5.80
CA TYR A 40 5.44 -5.94 -4.37
C TYR A 40 6.80 -6.04 -3.65
N GLY A 41 7.91 -6.12 -4.39
CA GLY A 41 9.25 -6.00 -3.83
C GLY A 41 9.53 -4.58 -3.33
N VAL A 42 9.20 -3.57 -4.14
CA VAL A 42 9.23 -2.16 -3.73
C VAL A 42 8.27 -1.93 -2.57
N TYR A 43 7.01 -2.37 -2.72
CA TYR A 43 6.00 -2.22 -1.68
C TYR A 43 6.40 -2.85 -0.34
N GLY A 44 7.02 -4.04 -0.37
CA GLY A 44 7.54 -4.72 0.81
C GLY A 44 8.64 -3.92 1.52
N ARG A 45 9.53 -3.25 0.77
CA ARG A 45 10.56 -2.36 1.35
C ARG A 45 9.93 -1.13 2.01
N ASP A 46 8.92 -0.55 1.39
CA ASP A 46 8.18 0.59 1.96
C ASP A 46 7.46 0.18 3.25
N LEU A 47 6.83 -1.01 3.28
CA LEU A 47 6.22 -1.56 4.49
C LEU A 47 7.22 -1.74 5.64
N VAL A 48 8.44 -2.21 5.36
CA VAL A 48 9.50 -2.31 6.38
C VAL A 48 9.82 -0.94 6.96
N ALA A 49 9.96 0.09 6.10
CA ALA A 49 10.19 1.46 6.56
C ALA A 49 9.04 2.00 7.42
N TYR A 50 7.78 1.76 7.02
CA TYR A 50 6.62 2.18 7.81
C TYR A 50 6.55 1.48 9.17
N LEU A 51 6.93 0.20 9.24
CA LEU A 51 7.02 -0.55 10.49
C LEU A 51 8.14 -0.04 11.38
N ASP A 52 9.27 0.42 10.82
CA ASP A 52 10.36 1.06 11.57
C ASP A 52 9.90 2.39 12.20
N ASP A 53 9.18 3.20 11.43
CA ASP A 53 8.63 4.48 11.91
C ASP A 53 7.64 4.27 13.06
N VAL A 54 6.70 3.32 12.90
CA VAL A 54 5.71 3.02 13.95
C VAL A 54 6.39 2.39 15.17
N ALA A 55 7.42 1.55 14.99
CA ALA A 55 8.19 1.01 16.11
C ALA A 55 8.94 2.11 16.88
N ALA A 56 9.52 3.09 16.20
CA ALA A 56 10.16 4.24 16.83
C ALA A 56 9.16 5.09 17.63
N LEU A 57 7.98 5.34 17.04
CA LEU A 57 6.89 6.03 17.72
C LEU A 57 6.43 5.26 18.97
N ALA A 58 6.23 3.94 18.86
CA ALA A 58 5.79 3.10 19.96
C ALA A 58 6.79 3.09 21.13
N ARG A 59 8.10 3.00 20.82
CA ARG A 59 9.17 3.12 21.83
C ARG A 59 9.12 4.46 22.56
N SER A 60 8.91 5.57 21.85
CA SER A 60 8.80 6.89 22.48
C SER A 60 7.60 7.03 23.44
N ARG A 61 6.61 6.15 23.31
CA ARG A 61 5.41 6.09 24.14
C ARG A 61 5.42 4.93 25.16
N GLY A 62 6.47 4.11 25.17
CA GLY A 62 6.55 2.93 26.04
C GLY A 62 5.52 1.84 25.72
N ILE A 63 5.10 1.74 24.44
CA ILE A 63 4.11 0.77 23.98
C ILE A 63 4.82 -0.30 23.15
N GLU A 64 4.49 -1.57 23.43
CA GLU A 64 4.97 -2.72 22.66
C GLU A 64 3.83 -3.29 21.80
N PRO A 65 3.74 -2.90 20.52
CA PRO A 65 2.66 -3.32 19.62
C PRO A 65 2.81 -4.76 19.07
N GLY A 66 4.00 -5.38 19.15
CA GLY A 66 4.22 -6.74 18.62
C GLY A 66 4.26 -6.81 17.09
N LEU A 67 5.19 -6.08 16.46
CA LEU A 67 5.26 -5.93 15.00
C LEU A 67 6.05 -7.04 14.27
N ASP A 68 6.57 -8.04 14.97
CA ASP A 68 7.51 -9.01 14.39
C ASP A 68 6.90 -9.85 13.26
N HIS A 69 5.64 -10.24 13.39
CA HIS A 69 4.93 -10.99 12.36
C HIS A 69 4.72 -10.15 11.09
N ALA A 70 4.21 -8.93 11.26
CA ALA A 70 4.05 -7.98 10.16
C ALA A 70 5.38 -7.69 9.47
N ARG A 71 6.47 -7.53 10.24
CA ARG A 71 7.82 -7.31 9.72
C ARG A 71 8.34 -8.49 8.91
N ARG A 72 8.16 -9.73 9.38
CA ARG A 72 8.55 -10.93 8.61
C ARG A 72 7.79 -11.02 7.28
N ALA A 73 6.49 -10.77 7.29
CA ALA A 73 5.68 -10.78 6.07
C ALA A 73 6.11 -9.66 5.10
N ALA A 74 6.34 -8.44 5.59
CA ALA A 74 6.86 -7.33 4.78
C ALA A 74 8.23 -7.65 4.18
N GLN A 75 9.13 -8.29 4.94
CA GLN A 75 10.44 -8.74 4.45
C GLN A 75 10.31 -9.85 3.39
N ALA A 76 9.35 -10.76 3.52
CA ALA A 76 9.08 -11.78 2.51
C ALA A 76 8.64 -11.13 1.18
N LEU A 77 7.74 -10.15 1.25
CA LEU A 77 7.34 -9.34 0.09
C LEU A 77 8.53 -8.58 -0.50
N ALA A 78 9.37 -7.97 0.34
CA ALA A 78 10.52 -7.17 -0.10
C ALA A 78 11.58 -7.96 -0.90
N ARG A 79 11.59 -9.29 -0.77
CA ARG A 79 12.46 -10.19 -1.53
C ARG A 79 11.92 -10.52 -2.92
N LEU A 80 10.66 -10.22 -3.20
CA LEU A 80 10.10 -10.37 -4.54
C LEU A 80 10.81 -9.44 -5.52
N GLY A 81 11.03 -9.93 -6.73
CA GLY A 81 11.40 -9.10 -7.87
C GLY A 81 10.16 -8.42 -8.48
N GLY A 82 10.41 -7.45 -9.35
CA GLY A 82 9.36 -6.91 -10.20
C GLY A 82 8.72 -8.02 -11.06
N PRO A 83 7.41 -7.93 -11.35
CA PRO A 83 6.74 -8.94 -12.15
C PRO A 83 7.20 -8.86 -13.61
N GLU A 84 7.73 -9.97 -14.13
CA GLU A 84 8.11 -10.11 -15.54
C GLU A 84 7.23 -11.15 -16.24
N PRO A 85 6.88 -10.97 -17.53
CA PRO A 85 6.17 -11.97 -18.32
C PRO A 85 6.97 -13.26 -18.42
N THR A 86 6.26 -14.39 -18.32
CA THR A 86 6.87 -15.72 -18.44
C THR A 86 6.90 -16.23 -19.88
N GLY A 87 6.14 -15.60 -20.77
CA GLY A 87 5.91 -16.06 -22.14
C GLY A 87 4.82 -17.13 -22.26
N ASP A 88 4.26 -17.57 -21.13
CA ASP A 88 3.07 -18.43 -21.07
C ASP A 88 1.86 -17.59 -20.63
N ALA A 89 0.92 -17.37 -21.56
CA ALA A 89 -0.27 -16.57 -21.32
C ALA A 89 -1.14 -17.09 -20.16
N ALA A 90 -1.19 -18.40 -19.92
CA ALA A 90 -1.97 -18.97 -18.83
C ALA A 90 -1.32 -18.66 -17.47
N ALA A 91 0.01 -18.81 -17.38
CA ALA A 91 0.79 -18.48 -16.20
C ALA A 91 0.75 -16.97 -15.89
N ASP A 92 0.87 -16.13 -16.92
CA ASP A 92 0.82 -14.67 -16.79
C ASP A 92 -0.58 -14.19 -16.36
N THR A 93 -1.64 -14.82 -16.87
CA THR A 93 -3.02 -14.55 -16.40
C THR A 93 -3.19 -14.89 -14.93
N GLU A 94 -2.65 -16.02 -14.46
CA GLU A 94 -2.74 -16.41 -13.06
C GLU A 94 -1.92 -15.49 -12.16
N ARG A 95 -0.73 -15.08 -12.60
CA ARG A 95 0.08 -14.08 -11.92
C ARG A 95 -0.67 -12.74 -11.79
N ASN A 96 -1.38 -12.30 -12.83
CA ASN A 96 -2.19 -11.08 -12.77
C ASN A 96 -3.33 -11.18 -11.74
N ARG A 97 -3.98 -12.34 -11.63
CA ARG A 97 -4.99 -12.58 -10.58
C ARG A 97 -4.37 -12.48 -9.19
N ALA A 98 -3.19 -13.08 -8.99
CA ALA A 98 -2.47 -13.01 -7.72
C ALA A 98 -2.08 -11.57 -7.35
N LEU A 99 -1.55 -10.79 -8.31
CA LEU A 99 -1.20 -9.38 -8.09
C LEU A 99 -2.41 -8.53 -7.69
N LEU A 100 -3.56 -8.71 -8.37
CA LEU A 100 -4.80 -8.01 -8.03
C LEU A 100 -5.39 -8.45 -6.69
N GLN A 101 -5.24 -9.74 -6.35
CA GLN A 101 -5.74 -10.29 -5.09
C GLN A 101 -4.89 -9.84 -3.91
N ALA A 102 -3.57 -9.75 -4.07
CA ALA A 102 -2.66 -9.30 -3.02
C ALA A 102 -3.04 -7.92 -2.47
N GLU A 103 -3.47 -6.98 -3.32
CA GLU A 103 -3.94 -5.67 -2.87
C GLU A 103 -5.25 -5.77 -2.07
N ARG A 104 -6.15 -6.68 -2.47
CA ARG A 104 -7.41 -6.91 -1.76
C ARG A 104 -7.19 -7.61 -0.42
N ASP A 105 -6.15 -8.42 -0.30
CA ASP A 105 -5.82 -9.12 0.94
C ASP A 105 -5.44 -8.15 2.08
N LEU A 106 -5.00 -6.93 1.72
CA LEU A 106 -4.69 -5.82 2.64
C LEU A 106 -5.92 -5.10 3.19
N LEU A 107 -7.13 -5.50 2.76
CA LEU A 107 -8.38 -4.92 3.22
C LEU A 107 -8.94 -5.65 4.46
N ALA A 108 -9.43 -4.87 5.41
CA ALA A 108 -10.26 -5.34 6.52
C ALA A 108 -11.74 -5.00 6.24
N PRO A 109 -12.66 -5.98 6.15
CA PRO A 109 -14.08 -5.73 5.90
C PRO A 109 -14.74 -4.75 6.87
N GLU A 110 -14.38 -4.86 8.15
CA GLU A 110 -14.82 -4.03 9.27
C GLU A 110 -14.17 -2.63 9.30
N GLY A 111 -13.14 -2.40 8.49
CA GLY A 111 -12.39 -1.16 8.46
C GLY A 111 -11.37 -1.00 9.60
N ILE A 112 -10.75 0.17 9.63
CA ILE A 112 -9.92 0.63 10.75
C ILE A 112 -10.81 1.19 11.86
N PRO A 113 -10.40 1.11 13.14
CA PRO A 113 -11.30 1.49 14.23
C PRO A 113 -11.58 2.99 14.20
N ASP A 114 -12.77 3.38 14.68
CA ASP A 114 -13.37 4.72 14.58
C ASP A 114 -13.68 5.21 13.16
N ARG A 115 -13.16 4.56 12.11
CA ARG A 115 -13.30 4.98 10.72
C ARG A 115 -13.62 3.80 9.78
N PRO A 116 -14.78 3.14 9.93
CA PRO A 116 -15.11 1.85 9.30
C PRO A 116 -15.18 1.89 7.75
N TRP A 117 -15.24 3.09 7.17
CA TRP A 117 -15.22 3.28 5.72
C TRP A 117 -13.82 3.10 5.11
N PHE A 118 -12.75 3.28 5.90
CA PHE A 118 -11.37 3.04 5.45
C PHE A 118 -10.97 1.61 5.79
N ARG A 119 -10.84 0.80 4.75
CA ARG A 119 -10.58 -0.64 4.87
C ARG A 119 -9.14 -1.04 4.65
N HIS A 120 -8.35 -0.19 4.01
CA HIS A 120 -6.97 -0.50 3.69
C HIS A 120 -6.09 -0.40 4.94
N LEU A 121 -5.48 -1.51 5.36
CA LEU A 121 -4.72 -1.55 6.62
C LEU A 121 -3.36 -0.84 6.52
N VAL A 122 -2.86 -0.61 5.31
CA VAL A 122 -1.60 0.12 5.08
C VAL A 122 -1.80 1.63 4.94
N TYR A 123 -2.93 2.10 4.41
CA TYR A 123 -3.11 3.50 4.03
C TYR A 123 -4.49 4.01 4.44
N ALA A 124 -4.53 5.18 5.07
CA ALA A 124 -5.75 5.96 5.22
C ALA A 124 -5.43 7.46 5.19
N PRO A 125 -6.35 8.32 4.73
CA PRO A 125 -6.11 9.76 4.72
C PRO A 125 -6.15 10.34 6.12
N LEU A 126 -5.30 11.32 6.43
CA LEU A 126 -5.51 12.23 7.56
C LEU A 126 -6.47 13.35 7.18
N PRO A 127 -7.13 14.01 8.14
CA PRO A 127 -7.89 15.23 7.88
C PRO A 127 -7.06 16.34 7.20
N SER A 128 -5.74 16.30 7.35
CA SER A 128 -4.77 17.24 6.76
C SER A 128 -4.44 16.99 5.28
N TYR A 129 -5.05 16.00 4.63
CA TYR A 129 -4.67 15.49 3.29
C TYR A 129 -3.31 14.78 3.22
N GLU A 130 -2.61 14.62 4.33
CA GLU A 130 -1.45 13.74 4.41
C GLU A 130 -1.90 12.28 4.41
N ALA A 131 -1.13 11.40 3.78
CA ALA A 131 -1.38 9.96 3.88
C ALA A 131 -0.84 9.45 5.22
N GLU A 132 -1.66 8.73 5.96
CA GLU A 132 -1.21 7.97 7.12
C GLU A 132 -0.89 6.54 6.74
N THR A 133 0.31 6.09 7.09
CA THR A 133 0.75 4.70 6.92
C THR A 133 0.48 3.90 8.19
N LEU A 134 -0.01 2.68 8.02
CA LEU A 134 -0.36 1.75 9.10
C LEU A 134 -1.31 2.38 10.15
N PRO A 135 -2.41 3.03 9.72
CA PRO A 135 -3.26 3.88 10.56
C PRO A 135 -3.76 3.18 11.82
N GLY A 136 -4.21 1.93 11.73
CA GLY A 136 -4.73 1.20 12.90
C GLY A 136 -3.72 1.08 14.05
N VAL A 137 -2.46 0.76 13.74
CA VAL A 137 -1.40 0.66 14.76
C VAL A 137 -0.93 2.04 15.19
N ARG A 138 -0.70 2.95 14.23
CA ARG A 138 -0.18 4.29 14.49
C ARG A 138 -1.13 5.11 15.37
N GLU A 139 -2.42 5.14 15.02
CA GLU A 139 -3.45 5.86 15.79
C GLU A 139 -3.57 5.29 17.22
N ALA A 140 -3.50 3.96 17.38
CA ALA A 140 -3.54 3.31 18.69
C ALA A 140 -2.33 3.65 19.57
N VAL A 141 -1.13 3.72 18.97
CA VAL A 141 0.08 4.17 19.68
C VAL A 141 -0.03 5.66 20.06
N LEU A 142 -0.56 6.50 19.17
CA LEU A 142 -0.74 7.93 19.43
C LEU A 142 -1.74 8.18 20.57
N SER A 143 -2.80 7.38 20.65
CA SER A 143 -3.82 7.46 21.71
C SER A 143 -3.40 6.82 23.03
N GLY A 144 -2.26 6.12 23.08
CA GLY A 144 -1.79 5.45 24.28
C GLY A 144 -2.44 4.08 24.53
N ASP A 145 -3.22 3.56 23.58
CA ASP A 145 -3.96 2.31 23.71
C ASP A 145 -3.10 1.10 23.30
N ALA A 146 -2.35 0.57 24.27
CA ALA A 146 -1.47 -0.57 24.04
C ALA A 146 -2.21 -1.86 23.66
N ALA A 147 -3.47 -2.03 24.07
CA ALA A 147 -4.26 -3.21 23.73
C ALA A 147 -4.71 -3.15 22.27
N ARG A 148 -5.25 -2.00 21.84
CA ARG A 148 -5.61 -1.74 20.45
C ARG A 148 -4.38 -1.78 19.54
N ALA A 149 -3.23 -1.28 19.97
CA ALA A 149 -2.00 -1.33 19.17
C ALA A 149 -1.60 -2.78 18.85
N ARG A 150 -1.70 -3.70 19.83
CA ARG A 150 -1.44 -5.14 19.65
C ARG A 150 -2.47 -5.83 18.77
N ASP A 151 -3.76 -5.53 18.95
CA ASP A 151 -4.83 -6.06 18.10
C ASP A 151 -4.63 -5.65 16.63
N GLN A 152 -4.40 -4.36 16.39
CA GLN A 152 -4.20 -3.83 15.04
C GLN A 152 -2.90 -4.33 14.40
N ALA A 153 -1.84 -4.55 15.18
CA ALA A 153 -0.61 -5.15 14.70
C ALA A 153 -0.83 -6.62 14.25
N THR A 154 -1.64 -7.37 15.00
CA THR A 154 -2.03 -8.74 14.63
C THR A 154 -2.81 -8.76 13.32
N ARG A 155 -3.84 -7.91 13.20
CA ARG A 155 -4.65 -7.80 11.97
C ARG A 155 -3.83 -7.38 10.75
N LEU A 156 -2.90 -6.44 10.93
CA LEU A 156 -1.95 -6.06 9.89
C LEU A 156 -1.06 -7.24 9.49
N ALA A 157 -0.50 -7.96 10.46
CA ALA A 157 0.35 -9.11 10.19
C ALA A 157 -0.41 -10.18 9.39
N GLU A 158 -1.63 -10.53 9.80
CA GLU A 158 -2.45 -11.51 9.09
C GLU A 158 -2.74 -11.09 7.64
N ALA A 159 -2.99 -9.80 7.41
CA ALA A 159 -3.22 -9.26 6.07
C ALA A 159 -1.98 -9.32 5.18
N LEU A 160 -0.82 -8.94 5.71
CA LEU A 160 0.46 -9.04 5.01
C LEU A 160 0.84 -10.49 4.72
N GLU A 161 0.58 -11.40 5.65
CA GLU A 161 0.80 -12.83 5.46
C GLU A 161 -0.14 -13.44 4.41
N ARG A 162 -1.40 -12.99 4.33
CA ARG A 162 -2.31 -13.38 3.24
C ARG A 162 -1.77 -12.92 1.89
N ALA A 163 -1.40 -11.64 1.77
CA ALA A 163 -0.84 -11.10 0.54
C ALA A 163 0.46 -11.81 0.13
N ALA A 164 1.35 -12.08 1.10
CA ALA A 164 2.60 -12.83 0.86
C ALA A 164 2.32 -14.25 0.34
N ARG A 165 1.37 -14.97 0.96
CA ARG A 165 0.95 -16.31 0.48
C ARG A 165 0.35 -16.26 -0.93
N THR A 166 -0.52 -15.28 -1.21
CA THR A 166 -1.12 -15.07 -2.54
C THR A 166 -0.05 -14.88 -3.62
N LEU A 167 1.05 -14.20 -3.29
CA LEU A 167 2.17 -13.95 -4.20
C LEU A 167 3.25 -15.04 -4.17
N GLY A 168 3.07 -16.11 -3.38
CA GLY A 168 4.09 -17.16 -3.22
C GLY A 168 5.36 -16.70 -2.47
N ALA A 169 5.33 -15.54 -1.81
CA ALA A 169 6.41 -15.09 -0.95
C ALA A 169 6.39 -15.88 0.37
N THR A 170 7.31 -16.83 0.50
CA THR A 170 7.44 -17.63 1.73
C THR A 170 8.23 -16.84 2.79
N PRO A 171 7.78 -16.78 4.06
CA PRO A 171 8.53 -16.14 5.14
C PRO A 171 9.85 -16.86 5.49
#